data_AF-A0A384CPM9-F1
#
_entry.id   AF-A0A384CPM9-F1
#
_cell.length_a   1.000
_cell.length_b   1.000
_cell.length_c   1.000
_cell.angle_alpha   90.00
_cell.angle_beta   90.00
_cell.angle_gamma   90.00
#
_symmetry.space_group_name_H-M   'P 1'
#
loop_
_entity.id
_entity.type
_entity.pdbx_description
1 polymer ?
#
loop_
_entity_poly.entity_id
_entity_poly.type
_entity_poly.pdbx_seq_one_letter_code
_entity_poly.pdbx_strand_id
1 'polypeptide(L)'
;MPGLKRILTITILALCLPSPGNAQQQCTNGFDLDRSSGQCLDIDECRTIPEACRGDMMCVNQNGGYLCIPRTNPVYRGPYSNPYSNPYSGPYPAAAPPLSAPNYPTISRPLICRLGYQMDEGNQCVDVDECATDSHQCHPTQICINTEGGYTCSCTDGYWLLEGQCLDIDECRYGYCQQLCANVPGSYSCTCNPGFTLNEDGRSCQDVNECTTENPCVQTCVNTYGSFICRCDPGYELEDDGVHCSDMDECSLSEFLCQHECVNQPGTYFCSCPPGYILLDDNRSCQDINECEHGNHTCNLQQTCYNLQGGFKCIDPIRCEEPYLRISDNRCMCPAENPGCRDQPFTILYRDMDVVSGRSVPADIFQMQATTRYPGAYYIFQIKSGNEGREFYMRQTGPISATLVMTRPIKGPRDIQLDLEMITVNTVINFRGSSVIRLRIYVSQYPF
;
A
#
# COMPACT_ATOMS: atom_id res chain seq x y z
N MET A 1 28.75 22.15 11.64
CA MET A 1 28.65 20.74 12.06
C MET A 1 27.16 20.38 12.05
N PRO A 2 26.68 19.69 11.01
CA PRO A 2 25.27 19.32 10.86
C PRO A 2 25.00 17.94 11.49
N GLY A 3 23.78 17.70 11.96
CA GLY A 3 23.38 16.42 12.56
C GLY A 3 21.89 16.12 12.36
N LEU A 4 21.65 15.16 11.47
CA LEU A 4 20.50 14.26 11.30
C LEU A 4 19.08 14.83 11.06
N LYS A 5 18.66 14.78 9.78
CA LYS A 5 17.27 14.57 9.35
C LYS A 5 17.10 13.08 8.99
N ARG A 6 16.08 12.42 9.53
CA ARG A 6 15.60 11.10 9.09
C ARG A 6 14.86 11.26 7.76
N ILE A 7 15.20 10.47 6.75
CA ILE A 7 14.50 10.38 5.47
C ILE A 7 13.96 8.95 5.32
N LEU A 8 12.66 8.91 5.03
CA LEU A 8 11.84 7.78 4.65
C LEU A 8 12.25 7.31 3.23
N THR A 9 12.37 6.02 2.98
CA THR A 9 12.35 5.49 1.61
C THR A 9 11.47 4.26 1.49
N ILE A 10 10.66 4.35 0.44
CA ILE A 10 9.53 3.54 0.01
C ILE A 10 10.02 2.23 -0.65
N THR A 11 9.43 1.10 -0.26
CA THR A 11 9.54 -0.18 -0.98
C THR A 11 8.34 -0.33 -1.92
N ILE A 12 8.57 -0.16 -3.23
CA ILE A 12 7.62 -0.54 -4.28
C ILE A 12 8.04 -1.91 -4.81
N LEU A 13 7.17 -2.90 -4.58
CA LEU A 13 7.17 -4.19 -5.27
C LEU A 13 6.36 -4.01 -6.57
N ALA A 14 6.96 -4.21 -7.74
CA ALA A 14 6.24 -4.20 -9.02
C ALA A 14 6.42 -5.54 -9.73
N LEU A 15 5.32 -6.31 -9.79
CA LEU A 15 5.09 -7.43 -10.71
C LEU A 15 4.62 -6.85 -12.06
N CYS A 16 5.20 -7.29 -13.18
CA CYS A 16 4.65 -7.09 -14.53
C CYS A 16 4.81 -8.37 -15.38
N LEU A 17 3.70 -8.82 -15.97
CA LEU A 17 3.60 -9.79 -17.08
C LEU A 17 3.41 -9.01 -18.42
N PRO A 18 3.57 -9.65 -19.61
CA PRO A 18 4.37 -9.10 -20.71
C PRO A 18 3.57 -8.49 -21.89
N SER A 19 4.20 -7.63 -22.70
CA SER A 19 3.91 -7.47 -24.14
C SER A 19 5.09 -6.82 -24.91
N PRO A 20 5.18 -6.97 -26.25
CA PRO A 20 6.44 -7.19 -26.96
C PRO A 20 7.06 -5.93 -27.55
N GLY A 21 8.37 -5.79 -27.41
CA GLY A 21 9.12 -4.76 -28.12
C GLY A 21 10.44 -4.41 -27.44
N ASN A 22 11.49 -5.17 -27.78
CA ASN A 22 12.89 -4.84 -27.54
C ASN A 22 13.35 -4.84 -26.06
N ALA A 23 13.30 -6.00 -25.41
CA ALA A 23 13.83 -6.21 -24.07
C ALA A 23 15.35 -6.46 -24.12
N GLN A 24 16.16 -5.43 -23.80
CA GLN A 24 17.50 -5.66 -23.29
C GLN A 24 17.35 -6.11 -21.83
N GLN A 25 17.53 -7.41 -21.60
CA GLN A 25 17.38 -8.05 -20.29
C GLN A 25 18.39 -7.43 -19.32
N GLN A 26 17.93 -6.55 -18.42
CA GLN A 26 18.77 -5.97 -17.38
C GLN A 26 18.74 -6.87 -16.14
N CYS A 27 19.91 -7.42 -15.77
CA CYS A 27 20.09 -8.11 -14.50
C CYS A 27 19.98 -7.11 -13.33
N THR A 28 19.53 -7.60 -12.18
CA THR A 28 19.46 -6.80 -10.94
C THR A 28 20.87 -6.45 -10.45
N ASN A 29 21.00 -5.36 -9.69
CA ASN A 29 22.29 -4.94 -9.10
C ASN A 29 22.97 -6.10 -8.35
N GLY A 30 24.27 -6.31 -8.59
CA GLY A 30 25.05 -7.45 -8.06
C GLY A 30 25.20 -8.63 -9.03
N PHE A 31 24.59 -8.56 -10.22
CA PHE A 31 24.67 -9.60 -11.25
C PHE A 31 24.97 -9.01 -12.63
N ASP A 32 25.80 -9.69 -13.42
CA ASP A 32 26.12 -9.32 -14.79
C ASP A 32 25.54 -10.34 -15.79
N LEU A 33 25.13 -9.86 -16.96
CA LEU A 33 24.50 -10.71 -17.97
C LEU A 33 25.58 -11.41 -18.80
N ASP A 34 25.68 -12.73 -18.69
CA ASP A 34 26.50 -13.51 -19.60
C ASP A 34 25.85 -13.56 -20.98
N ARG A 35 26.44 -12.82 -21.93
CA ARG A 35 25.92 -12.67 -23.30
C ARG A 35 25.89 -13.97 -24.11
N SER A 36 26.59 -15.01 -23.64
CA SER A 36 26.65 -16.30 -24.31
C SER A 36 25.54 -17.27 -23.87
N SER A 37 25.13 -17.20 -22.61
CA SER A 37 24.11 -18.08 -22.00
C SER A 37 22.78 -17.39 -21.71
N GLY A 38 22.74 -16.06 -21.72
CA GLY A 38 21.55 -15.26 -21.38
C GLY A 38 21.18 -15.30 -19.90
N GLN A 39 22.09 -15.79 -19.03
CA GLN A 39 21.88 -15.90 -17.59
C GLN A 39 22.57 -14.76 -16.83
N CYS A 40 21.95 -14.31 -15.74
CA CYS A 40 22.55 -13.34 -14.82
C CYS A 40 23.47 -14.07 -13.85
N LEU A 41 24.77 -13.80 -13.95
CA LEU A 41 25.80 -14.40 -13.09
C LEU A 41 26.19 -13.40 -12.00
N ASP A 42 26.42 -13.93 -10.81
CA ASP A 42 26.88 -13.16 -9.66
C ASP A 42 28.21 -12.45 -9.94
N ILE A 43 28.30 -11.17 -9.57
CA ILE A 43 29.53 -10.38 -9.72
C ILE A 43 30.39 -10.61 -8.49
N ASP A 44 31.65 -11.03 -8.66
CA ASP A 44 32.59 -11.10 -7.54
C ASP A 44 33.08 -9.69 -7.16
N GLU A 45 32.35 -9.01 -6.27
CA GLU A 45 32.69 -7.63 -5.85
C GLU A 45 33.99 -7.56 -5.05
N CYS A 46 34.38 -8.65 -4.39
CA CYS A 46 35.66 -8.73 -3.68
C CYS A 46 36.87 -8.68 -4.62
N ARG A 47 36.68 -9.00 -5.90
CA ARG A 47 37.72 -8.88 -6.95
C ARG A 47 37.59 -7.61 -7.77
N THR A 48 36.38 -7.13 -7.99
CA THR A 48 36.11 -6.01 -8.90
C THR A 48 36.16 -4.65 -8.21
N ILE A 49 35.96 -4.58 -6.89
CA ILE A 49 36.04 -3.34 -6.08
C ILE A 49 37.33 -3.34 -5.26
N PRO A 50 38.32 -2.47 -5.58
CA PRO A 50 39.52 -2.30 -4.76
C PRO A 50 39.13 -1.76 -3.38
N GLU A 51 39.61 -2.39 -2.31
CA GLU A 51 39.24 -2.05 -0.92
C GLU A 51 37.73 -2.13 -0.63
N ALA A 52 37.04 -3.15 -1.15
CA ALA A 52 35.61 -3.38 -0.95
C ALA A 52 35.15 -3.28 0.53
N CYS A 53 36.04 -3.63 1.49
CA CYS A 53 35.83 -3.51 2.93
C CYS A 53 36.86 -2.56 3.57
N ARG A 54 36.41 -1.62 4.41
CA ARG A 54 37.30 -0.66 5.12
C ARG A 54 37.93 -1.29 6.37
N GLY A 55 39.18 -0.96 6.67
CA GLY A 55 39.85 -1.37 7.92
C GLY A 55 40.31 -2.83 7.91
N ASP A 56 40.33 -3.49 9.08
CA ASP A 56 40.88 -4.84 9.28
C ASP A 56 39.85 -5.96 9.00
N MET A 57 38.99 -5.75 7.99
CA MET A 57 37.90 -6.64 7.58
C MET A 57 38.27 -7.38 6.29
N MET A 58 37.84 -8.64 6.17
CA MET A 58 37.98 -9.46 4.97
C MET A 58 36.65 -9.52 4.20
N CYS A 59 36.75 -9.42 2.87
CA CYS A 59 35.61 -9.49 1.96
C CYS A 59 35.31 -10.96 1.62
N VAL A 60 34.03 -11.35 1.69
CA VAL A 60 33.51 -12.66 1.28
C VAL A 60 32.42 -12.44 0.24
N ASN A 61 32.61 -12.99 -0.97
CA ASN A 61 31.62 -12.87 -2.03
C ASN A 61 30.36 -13.69 -1.72
N GLN A 62 29.18 -13.13 -1.97
CA GLN A 62 27.88 -13.77 -1.78
C GLN A 62 27.00 -13.56 -3.02
N ASN A 63 25.95 -14.36 -3.16
CA ASN A 63 25.07 -14.26 -4.32
C ASN A 63 24.26 -12.94 -4.25
N GLY A 64 24.55 -12.00 -5.15
CA GLY A 64 23.97 -10.67 -5.26
C GLY A 64 24.67 -9.59 -4.43
N GLY A 65 25.90 -9.82 -3.97
CA GLY A 65 26.70 -8.83 -3.26
C GLY A 65 27.82 -9.43 -2.42
N TYR A 66 28.47 -8.62 -1.56
CA TYR A 66 29.58 -9.09 -0.72
C TYR A 66 29.36 -8.78 0.77
N LEU A 67 29.95 -9.61 1.63
CA LEU A 67 29.91 -9.44 3.08
C LEU A 67 31.31 -9.15 3.64
N CYS A 68 31.42 -8.10 4.45
CA CYS A 68 32.65 -7.78 5.19
C CYS A 68 32.60 -8.40 6.58
N ILE A 69 33.56 -9.27 6.90
CA ILE A 69 33.69 -9.89 8.24
C ILE A 69 35.03 -9.49 8.87
N PRO A 70 35.12 -9.33 10.19
CA PRO A 70 36.38 -8.98 10.86
C PRO A 70 37.44 -10.08 10.68
N ARG A 71 38.72 -9.71 10.52
CA ARG A 71 39.84 -10.67 10.59
C ARG A 71 40.03 -11.15 12.04
N THR A 72 39.16 -12.04 12.49
CA THR A 72 39.43 -12.81 13.70
C THR A 72 40.50 -13.84 13.38
N ASN A 73 41.69 -13.69 13.96
CA ASN A 73 42.68 -14.77 14.02
C ASN A 73 42.03 -15.95 14.77
N PRO A 74 41.74 -17.08 14.11
CA PRO A 74 41.02 -18.16 14.75
C PRO A 74 42.02 -19.09 15.45
N VAL A 75 42.06 -19.03 16.78
CA VAL A 75 42.40 -20.23 17.55
C VAL A 75 41.11 -20.98 17.79
N TYR A 76 40.73 -21.87 16.86
CA TYR A 76 40.36 -23.25 17.19
C TYR A 76 40.18 -24.08 15.92
N ARG A 77 40.50 -25.36 16.10
CA ARG A 77 40.64 -26.42 15.10
C ARG A 77 39.32 -26.87 14.48
N GLY A 78 39.45 -27.35 13.25
CA GLY A 78 38.73 -28.50 12.68
C GLY A 78 38.23 -28.23 11.25
N PRO A 79 37.96 -29.24 10.40
CA PRO A 79 38.19 -30.69 10.53
C PRO A 79 38.93 -31.29 9.30
N TYR A 80 39.71 -32.35 9.51
CA TYR A 80 40.13 -33.24 8.41
C TYR A 80 39.43 -34.59 8.57
N SER A 81 38.60 -34.88 7.58
CA SER A 81 38.36 -36.17 6.92
C SER A 81 38.65 -37.45 7.72
N ASN A 82 37.56 -38.18 7.99
CA ASN A 82 37.55 -39.60 8.26
C ASN A 82 37.42 -40.38 6.94
N PRO A 83 38.41 -41.19 6.52
CA PRO A 83 38.21 -42.19 5.50
C PRO A 83 38.12 -43.60 6.14
N TYR A 84 37.08 -44.32 5.73
CA TYR A 84 36.81 -45.74 5.94
C TYR A 84 36.04 -46.16 7.20
N SER A 85 34.77 -46.39 6.93
CA SER A 85 33.82 -47.25 7.60
C SER A 85 34.28 -48.73 7.73
N ASN A 86 34.08 -49.24 8.95
CA ASN A 86 33.54 -50.57 9.34
C ASN A 86 34.38 -51.85 9.11
N PRO A 87 33.98 -52.99 9.70
CA PRO A 87 33.69 -53.35 11.10
C PRO A 87 34.70 -54.43 11.59
N TYR A 88 34.65 -54.88 12.85
CA TYR A 88 34.70 -56.31 13.27
C TYR A 88 35.02 -56.47 14.76
N SER A 89 34.19 -57.30 15.38
CA SER A 89 34.34 -57.97 16.67
C SER A 89 35.61 -58.82 16.77
N GLY A 90 36.28 -58.80 17.93
CA GLY A 90 37.33 -59.77 18.27
C GLY A 90 37.97 -59.52 19.64
N PRO A 91 38.50 -60.56 20.31
CA PRO A 91 38.36 -60.73 21.75
C PRO A 91 39.60 -60.33 22.57
N TYR A 92 39.37 -60.18 23.88
CA TYR A 92 40.36 -59.97 24.94
C TYR A 92 41.60 -60.88 24.83
N PRO A 93 42.82 -60.35 24.99
CA PRO A 93 43.98 -61.13 25.39
C PRO A 93 44.13 -61.18 26.91
N ALA A 94 44.55 -62.36 27.37
CA ALA A 94 44.82 -62.72 28.74
C ALA A 94 46.11 -62.10 29.30
N ALA A 95 46.16 -62.11 30.63
CA ALA A 95 47.18 -61.57 31.51
C ALA A 95 48.62 -62.00 31.22
N ALA A 96 49.54 -61.09 31.51
CA ALA A 96 50.94 -61.38 31.83
C ALA A 96 51.23 -60.92 33.27
N PRO A 97 52.06 -61.65 34.03
CA PRO A 97 52.17 -61.52 35.48
C PRO A 97 53.19 -60.45 35.89
N PRO A 98 53.05 -59.81 37.07
CA PRO A 98 54.16 -59.15 37.72
C PRO A 98 54.83 -60.06 38.76
N LEU A 99 56.13 -59.82 38.87
CA LEU A 99 57.13 -60.58 39.60
C LEU A 99 57.01 -60.42 41.12
N SER A 100 57.44 -61.49 41.80
CA SER A 100 57.56 -61.67 43.23
C SER A 100 58.71 -60.87 43.87
N ALA A 101 58.45 -60.27 45.03
CA ALA A 101 59.38 -60.02 46.14
C ALA A 101 58.60 -59.57 47.39
N PRO A 102 59.14 -59.64 48.62
CA PRO A 102 59.53 -60.83 49.37
C PRO A 102 58.79 -60.93 50.72
N ASN A 103 58.86 -62.12 51.34
CA ASN A 103 58.31 -62.46 52.65
C ASN A 103 58.73 -61.49 53.78
N TYR A 104 57.74 -60.88 54.44
CA TYR A 104 57.85 -60.37 55.82
C TYR A 104 56.83 -61.11 56.70
N PRO A 105 57.16 -61.35 57.98
CA PRO A 105 56.50 -62.35 58.81
C PRO A 105 55.09 -61.95 59.26
N THR A 106 54.22 -62.94 59.30
CA THR A 106 52.88 -62.91 59.89
C THR A 106 52.97 -62.63 61.39
N ILE A 107 52.73 -61.39 61.78
CA ILE A 107 52.28 -61.05 63.12
C ILE A 107 50.76 -60.94 63.04
N SER A 108 50.08 -61.80 63.79
CA SER A 108 48.64 -61.72 64.06
C SER A 108 48.34 -60.36 64.69
N ARG A 109 47.99 -59.38 63.85
CA ARG A 109 47.36 -58.15 64.32
C ARG A 109 45.96 -58.54 64.81
N PRO A 110 45.54 -58.12 66.00
CA PRO A 110 44.13 -58.22 66.36
C PRO A 110 43.32 -57.57 65.24
N LEU A 111 42.21 -58.20 64.85
CA LEU A 111 41.30 -57.68 63.83
C LEU A 111 40.64 -56.42 64.41
N ILE A 112 41.36 -55.30 64.33
CA ILE A 112 40.87 -53.97 64.68
C ILE A 112 40.37 -53.40 63.37
N CYS A 113 39.05 -53.24 63.28
CA CYS A 113 38.42 -52.60 62.15
C CYS A 113 38.97 -51.18 61.96
N ARG A 114 38.97 -50.71 60.71
CA ARG A 114 39.39 -49.33 60.40
C ARG A 114 38.41 -48.35 61.07
N LEU A 115 38.85 -47.11 61.30
CA LEU A 115 37.98 -46.07 61.84
C LEU A 115 36.68 -45.99 60.98
N GLY A 116 35.51 -45.98 61.61
CA GLY A 116 34.20 -46.05 60.93
C GLY A 116 33.61 -47.46 60.75
N TYR A 117 34.28 -48.52 61.23
CA TYR A 117 33.80 -49.90 61.12
C TYR A 117 33.79 -50.60 62.49
N GLN A 118 32.78 -51.45 62.72
CA GLN A 118 32.64 -52.29 63.91
C GLN A 118 32.69 -53.77 63.57
N MET A 119 33.14 -54.60 64.52
CA MET A 119 33.17 -56.05 64.36
C MET A 119 31.77 -56.61 64.60
N ASP A 120 31.22 -57.29 63.59
CA ASP A 120 29.99 -58.08 63.76
C ASP A 120 30.29 -59.48 64.34
N GLU A 121 29.25 -60.21 64.77
CA GLU A 121 29.35 -61.54 65.42
C GLU A 121 30.09 -62.58 64.55
N GLY A 122 30.19 -62.35 63.24
CA GLY A 122 30.94 -63.17 62.28
C GLY A 122 32.43 -62.82 62.12
N ASN A 123 33.02 -61.97 62.97
CA ASN A 123 34.41 -61.46 62.83
C ASN A 123 34.67 -60.70 61.50
N GLN A 124 33.63 -60.09 60.91
CA GLN A 124 33.76 -59.18 59.76
C GLN A 124 33.57 -57.73 60.21
N CYS A 125 34.37 -56.84 59.62
CA CYS A 125 34.21 -55.41 59.83
C CYS A 125 33.05 -54.91 58.98
N VAL A 126 31.95 -54.57 59.65
CA VAL A 126 30.80 -53.91 59.03
C VAL A 126 30.91 -52.41 59.29
N ASP A 127 30.47 -51.66 58.29
CA ASP A 127 30.38 -50.20 58.37
C ASP A 127 29.48 -49.77 59.54
N VAL A 128 29.90 -48.77 60.31
CA VAL A 128 29.09 -48.20 61.38
C VAL A 128 28.21 -47.14 60.75
N ASP A 129 26.91 -47.36 60.76
CA ASP A 129 25.97 -46.33 60.34
C ASP A 129 25.86 -45.24 61.41
N GLU A 130 26.69 -44.20 61.29
CA GLU A 130 26.68 -43.07 62.22
C GLU A 130 25.40 -42.23 62.12
N CYS A 131 24.64 -42.36 61.03
CA CYS A 131 23.34 -41.72 60.83
C CYS A 131 22.23 -42.47 61.57
N ALA A 132 22.27 -43.80 61.60
CA ALA A 132 21.30 -44.62 62.36
C ALA A 132 21.56 -44.59 63.88
N THR A 133 22.81 -44.35 64.28
CA THR A 133 23.23 -44.32 65.68
C THR A 133 23.32 -42.90 66.27
N ASP A 134 22.95 -41.88 65.50
CA ASP A 134 22.95 -40.46 65.89
C ASP A 134 24.33 -39.96 66.38
N SER A 135 25.42 -40.62 65.97
CA SER A 135 26.80 -40.31 66.37
C SER A 135 27.53 -39.36 65.43
N HIS A 136 26.81 -38.74 64.48
CA HIS A 136 27.34 -37.77 63.52
C HIS A 136 27.40 -36.34 64.06
N GLN A 137 28.23 -35.49 63.44
CA GLN A 137 28.36 -34.06 63.79
C GLN A 137 27.70 -33.11 62.77
N CYS A 138 26.77 -33.61 61.95
CA CYS A 138 26.00 -32.77 61.03
C CYS A 138 25.18 -31.70 61.76
N HIS A 139 25.04 -30.52 61.15
CA HIS A 139 24.17 -29.46 61.66
C HIS A 139 22.69 -29.93 61.65
N PRO A 140 21.80 -29.49 62.56
CA PRO A 140 20.39 -29.94 62.58
C PRO A 140 19.58 -29.66 61.30
N THR A 141 20.10 -28.82 60.40
CA THR A 141 19.48 -28.50 59.10
C THR A 141 20.10 -29.27 57.93
N GLN A 142 21.02 -30.20 58.20
CA GLN A 142 21.69 -31.05 57.21
C GLN A 142 21.19 -32.49 57.34
N ILE A 143 21.26 -33.23 56.23
CA ILE A 143 20.97 -34.66 56.20
C ILE A 143 22.29 -35.42 56.33
N CYS A 144 22.33 -36.38 57.24
CA CYS A 144 23.42 -37.34 57.36
C CYS A 144 23.25 -38.43 56.29
N ILE A 145 24.29 -38.65 55.48
CA ILE A 145 24.36 -39.74 54.52
C ILE A 145 25.50 -40.67 54.95
N ASN A 146 25.16 -41.91 55.29
CA ASN A 146 26.15 -42.91 55.66
C ASN A 146 26.95 -43.34 54.42
N THR A 147 28.27 -43.44 54.55
CA THR A 147 29.20 -43.82 53.48
C THR A 147 30.13 -44.92 53.97
N GLU A 148 30.71 -45.71 53.07
CA GLU A 148 31.57 -46.82 53.48
C GLU A 148 32.83 -46.30 54.22
N GLY A 149 32.87 -46.48 55.54
CA GLY A 149 33.91 -46.04 56.47
C GLY A 149 33.69 -44.68 57.15
N GLY A 150 32.48 -44.13 57.12
CA GLY A 150 32.10 -42.92 57.86
C GLY A 150 30.88 -42.22 57.26
N TYR A 151 30.59 -40.99 57.65
CA TYR A 151 29.40 -40.26 57.16
C TYR A 151 29.77 -38.96 56.42
N THR A 152 28.88 -38.52 55.55
CA THR A 152 28.92 -37.19 54.95
C THR A 152 27.65 -36.41 55.28
N CYS A 153 27.76 -35.10 55.47
CA CYS A 153 26.63 -34.22 55.71
C CYS A 153 26.33 -33.45 54.43
N SER A 154 25.11 -33.58 53.91
CA SER A 154 24.65 -32.82 52.75
C SER A 154 23.44 -31.96 53.12
N CYS A 155 23.18 -30.93 52.32
CA CYS A 155 21.92 -30.21 52.41
C CYS A 155 20.81 -30.98 51.67
N THR A 156 19.55 -30.65 51.98
CA THR A 156 18.40 -31.07 51.17
C THR A 156 18.52 -30.54 49.74
N ASP A 157 17.88 -31.21 48.78
CA ASP A 157 17.79 -30.74 47.41
C ASP A 157 17.29 -29.28 47.37
N GLY A 158 17.91 -28.46 46.51
CA GLY A 158 17.65 -27.01 46.44
C GLY A 158 18.49 -26.14 47.38
N TYR A 159 19.39 -26.73 48.18
CA TYR A 159 20.28 -25.99 49.08
C TYR A 159 21.74 -26.36 48.87
N TRP A 160 22.64 -25.39 49.05
CA TRP A 160 24.09 -25.57 48.99
C TRP A 160 24.74 -25.30 50.34
N LEU A 161 25.81 -26.04 50.63
CA LEU A 161 26.52 -25.95 51.90
C LEU A 161 27.57 -24.84 51.86
N LEU A 162 27.36 -23.77 52.61
CA LEU A 162 28.32 -22.69 52.79
C LEU A 162 28.61 -22.49 54.28
N GLU A 163 29.89 -22.64 54.68
CA GLU A 163 30.35 -22.45 56.06
C GLU A 163 29.55 -23.22 57.14
N GLY A 164 29.06 -24.42 56.80
CA GLY A 164 28.29 -25.26 57.74
C GLY A 164 26.80 -24.95 57.80
N GLN A 165 26.29 -24.03 56.99
CA GLN A 165 24.87 -23.70 56.86
C GLN A 165 24.34 -24.07 55.47
N CYS A 166 23.09 -24.55 55.42
CA CYS A 166 22.40 -24.79 54.16
C CYS A 166 21.71 -23.52 53.72
N LEU A 167 22.23 -22.93 52.64
CA LEU A 167 21.64 -21.76 52.01
C LEU A 167 20.86 -22.20 50.78
N ASP A 168 19.73 -21.56 50.58
CA ASP A 168 18.88 -21.77 49.40
C ASP A 168 19.67 -21.45 48.12
N ILE A 169 19.53 -22.31 47.11
CA ILE A 169 20.10 -22.07 45.80
C ILE A 169 19.17 -21.10 45.08
N ASP A 170 19.63 -19.91 44.74
CA ASP A 170 18.84 -18.97 43.95
C ASP A 170 18.84 -19.39 42.46
N GLU A 171 17.91 -20.24 42.03
CA GLU A 171 17.84 -20.70 40.64
C GLU A 171 17.52 -19.57 39.65
N CYS A 172 16.91 -18.48 40.11
CA CYS A 172 16.64 -17.30 39.28
C CYS A 172 17.92 -16.62 38.83
N ARG A 173 18.98 -16.67 39.64
CA ARG A 173 20.30 -16.14 39.26
C ARG A 173 20.98 -16.94 38.14
N TYR A 174 20.57 -18.20 37.94
CA TYR A 174 21.13 -19.08 36.92
C TYR A 174 20.29 -19.18 35.64
N GLY A 175 19.18 -18.42 35.55
CA GLY A 175 18.35 -18.36 34.34
C GLY A 175 17.50 -19.61 34.10
N TYR A 176 17.00 -20.24 35.16
CA TYR A 176 16.20 -21.47 35.07
C TYR A 176 14.80 -21.26 34.47
N CYS A 177 14.27 -20.03 34.49
CA CYS A 177 13.01 -19.66 33.86
C CYS A 177 13.24 -18.81 32.60
N GLN A 178 12.37 -18.95 31.60
CA GLN A 178 12.47 -18.17 30.36
C GLN A 178 12.11 -16.68 30.55
N GLN A 179 11.13 -16.37 31.41
CA GLN A 179 10.63 -15.00 31.61
C GLN A 179 10.71 -14.59 33.09
N LEU A 180 9.64 -14.77 33.88
CA LEU A 180 9.59 -14.33 35.27
C LEU A 180 9.98 -15.49 36.19
N CYS A 181 10.85 -15.23 37.17
CA CYS A 181 11.31 -16.20 38.15
C CYS A 181 11.12 -15.67 39.56
N ALA A 182 10.57 -16.51 40.45
CA ALA A 182 10.50 -16.26 41.87
C ALA A 182 11.24 -17.37 42.62
N ASN A 183 12.27 -16.99 43.37
CA ASN A 183 13.01 -17.91 44.21
C ASN A 183 12.20 -18.23 45.48
N VAL A 184 12.08 -19.51 45.84
CA VAL A 184 11.29 -19.97 46.99
C VAL A 184 12.16 -20.93 47.81
N PRO A 185 12.16 -20.90 49.15
CA PRO A 185 13.05 -21.78 49.91
C PRO A 185 12.95 -23.27 49.49
N GLY A 186 14.03 -23.81 48.92
CA GLY A 186 14.19 -25.17 48.40
C GLY A 186 13.73 -25.40 46.96
N SER A 187 13.29 -24.37 46.23
CA SER A 187 12.83 -24.48 44.86
C SER A 187 12.67 -23.10 44.17
N TYR A 188 12.00 -23.08 43.03
CA TYR A 188 11.67 -21.84 42.32
C TYR A 188 10.33 -21.98 41.60
N SER A 189 9.71 -20.85 41.31
CA SER A 189 8.48 -20.77 40.52
C SER A 189 8.71 -19.90 39.30
N CYS A 190 8.45 -20.48 38.12
CA CYS A 190 8.43 -19.72 36.87
C CYS A 190 7.01 -19.24 36.57
N THR A 191 6.89 -17.99 36.13
CA THR A 191 5.65 -17.44 35.59
C THR A 191 5.93 -16.74 34.27
N CYS A 192 4.88 -16.52 33.49
CA CYS A 192 4.99 -15.88 32.18
C CYS A 192 4.43 -14.46 32.24
N ASN A 193 4.95 -13.58 31.38
CA ASN A 193 4.41 -12.27 31.14
C ASN A 193 2.96 -12.36 30.61
N PRO A 194 2.16 -11.30 30.72
CA PRO A 194 0.85 -11.23 30.04
C PRO A 194 0.98 -11.57 28.54
N GLY A 195 0.00 -12.29 28.00
CA GLY A 195 0.04 -12.80 26.61
C GLY A 195 0.78 -14.14 26.44
N PHE A 196 1.25 -14.76 27.52
CA PHE A 196 1.96 -16.04 27.48
C PHE A 196 1.38 -17.05 28.49
N THR A 197 1.47 -18.33 28.15
CA THR A 197 1.11 -19.45 29.01
C THR A 197 2.33 -20.31 29.33
N LEU A 198 2.43 -20.79 30.57
CA LEU A 198 3.51 -21.68 31.01
C LEU A 198 3.34 -23.07 30.39
N ASN A 199 4.41 -23.59 29.79
CA ASN A 199 4.44 -24.92 29.19
C ASN A 199 4.47 -26.03 30.24
N GLU A 200 4.26 -27.27 29.80
CA GLU A 200 4.27 -28.47 30.66
C GLU A 200 5.62 -28.72 31.36
N ASP A 201 6.71 -28.15 30.85
CA ASP A 201 8.03 -28.20 31.47
C ASP A 201 8.15 -27.33 32.74
N GLY A 202 7.14 -26.49 33.00
CA GLY A 202 7.08 -25.58 34.14
C GLY A 202 8.11 -24.44 34.07
N ARG A 203 8.76 -24.21 32.93
CA ARG A 203 9.89 -23.26 32.79
C ARG A 203 9.79 -22.36 31.56
N SER A 204 9.29 -22.89 30.45
CA SER A 204 9.17 -22.13 29.19
C SER A 204 7.79 -21.54 29.02
N CYS A 205 7.73 -20.42 28.30
CA CYS A 205 6.52 -19.65 28.06
C CYS A 205 6.18 -19.72 26.58
N GLN A 206 4.98 -20.20 26.28
CA GLN A 206 4.41 -20.19 24.94
C GLN A 206 3.52 -18.97 24.77
N ASP A 207 3.68 -18.32 23.62
CA ASP A 207 2.85 -17.21 23.18
C ASP A 207 1.39 -17.66 23.03
N VAL A 208 0.47 -16.89 23.61
CA VAL A 208 -0.97 -17.12 23.44
C VAL A 208 -1.39 -16.52 22.11
N ASN A 209 -1.88 -17.35 21.20
CA ASN A 209 -2.43 -16.84 19.94
C ASN A 209 -3.88 -16.38 20.16
N GLU A 210 -4.06 -15.08 20.39
CA GLU A 210 -5.40 -14.53 20.65
C GLU A 210 -6.31 -14.65 19.42
N CYS A 211 -5.75 -14.66 18.21
CA CYS A 211 -6.52 -14.79 16.97
C CYS A 211 -7.21 -16.16 16.80
N THR A 212 -6.72 -17.22 17.45
CA THR A 212 -7.29 -18.57 17.34
C THR A 212 -8.17 -18.97 18.54
N THR A 213 -7.99 -18.32 19.69
CA THR A 213 -8.76 -18.63 20.90
C THR A 213 -10.08 -17.87 20.94
N GLU A 214 -10.02 -16.53 20.94
CA GLU A 214 -11.18 -15.64 20.82
C GLU A 214 -10.75 -14.41 20.03
N ASN A 215 -11.02 -14.40 18.72
CA ASN A 215 -10.56 -13.34 17.83
C ASN A 215 -11.10 -11.96 18.29
N PRO A 216 -10.24 -11.06 18.78
CA PRO A 216 -10.64 -9.76 19.32
C PRO A 216 -10.89 -8.71 18.22
N CYS A 217 -10.48 -9.00 16.98
CA CYS A 217 -10.58 -8.08 15.86
C CYS A 217 -11.89 -8.25 15.09
N VAL A 218 -12.47 -7.15 14.61
CA VAL A 218 -13.66 -7.20 13.74
C VAL A 218 -13.35 -7.83 12.38
N GLN A 219 -12.15 -7.55 11.83
CA GLN A 219 -11.72 -8.01 10.51
C GLN A 219 -10.49 -8.94 10.65
N THR A 220 -9.32 -8.53 10.15
CA THR A 220 -8.13 -9.39 10.12
C THR A 220 -7.36 -9.29 11.44
N CYS A 221 -7.11 -10.43 12.09
CA CYS A 221 -6.23 -10.53 13.27
C CYS A 221 -4.87 -11.09 12.89
N VAL A 222 -3.81 -10.45 13.39
CA VAL A 222 -2.43 -10.92 13.23
C VAL A 222 -1.82 -11.10 14.61
N ASN A 223 -1.48 -12.35 14.94
CA ASN A 223 -0.80 -12.67 16.18
C ASN A 223 0.63 -12.12 16.16
N THR A 224 1.05 -11.51 17.26
CA THR A 224 2.42 -11.01 17.47
C THR A 224 2.99 -11.62 18.75
N TYR A 225 4.29 -11.49 18.99
CA TYR A 225 4.88 -12.06 20.20
C TYR A 225 4.44 -11.27 21.45
N GLY A 226 3.63 -11.86 22.30
CA GLY A 226 3.09 -11.32 23.54
C GLY A 226 1.82 -10.48 23.40
N SER A 227 1.22 -10.42 22.21
CA SER A 227 0.00 -9.64 21.92
C SER A 227 -0.51 -9.96 20.52
N PHE A 228 -1.62 -9.36 20.09
CA PHE A 228 -2.07 -9.33 18.71
C PHE A 228 -2.10 -7.90 18.16
N ILE A 229 -2.26 -7.77 16.84
CA ILE A 229 -2.66 -6.53 16.18
C ILE A 229 -3.83 -6.78 15.22
N CYS A 230 -4.78 -5.85 15.16
CA CYS A 230 -5.86 -5.88 14.19
C CYS A 230 -5.48 -5.10 12.92
N ARG A 231 -5.94 -5.59 11.78
CA ARG A 231 -5.78 -4.94 10.48
C ARG A 231 -7.14 -4.87 9.80
N CYS A 232 -7.39 -3.72 9.19
CA CYS A 232 -8.58 -3.51 8.37
C CYS A 232 -8.31 -3.89 6.92
N ASP A 233 -9.36 -4.38 6.27
CA ASP A 233 -9.44 -4.67 4.85
C ASP A 233 -9.31 -3.37 4.04
N PRO A 234 -8.95 -3.44 2.75
CA PRO A 234 -8.85 -2.26 1.90
C PRO A 234 -10.16 -1.45 1.91
N GLY A 235 -10.05 -0.12 2.02
CA GLY A 235 -11.20 0.78 2.12
C GLY A 235 -11.69 1.04 3.55
N TYR A 236 -11.02 0.48 4.57
CA TYR A 236 -11.34 0.70 5.98
C TYR A 236 -10.15 1.25 6.75
N GLU A 237 -10.40 2.05 7.77
CA GLU A 237 -9.41 2.56 8.71
C GLU A 237 -9.63 2.02 10.14
N LEU A 238 -8.53 1.75 10.84
CA LEU A 238 -8.55 1.24 12.20
C LEU A 238 -8.89 2.37 13.16
N GLU A 239 -9.91 2.18 14.00
CA GLU A 239 -10.32 3.15 15.01
C GLU A 239 -9.29 3.26 16.16
N ASP A 240 -9.43 4.29 17.00
CA ASP A 240 -8.54 4.57 18.12
C ASP A 240 -8.49 3.44 19.17
N ASP A 241 -9.50 2.57 19.19
CA ASP A 241 -9.54 1.40 20.07
C ASP A 241 -8.64 0.25 19.60
N GLY A 242 -8.12 0.33 18.37
CA GLY A 242 -7.21 -0.66 17.79
C GLY A 242 -7.87 -1.98 17.41
N VAL A 243 -9.20 -2.09 17.45
CA VAL A 243 -9.93 -3.35 17.19
C VAL A 243 -11.09 -3.20 16.20
N HIS A 244 -11.74 -2.03 16.14
CA HIS A 244 -12.80 -1.74 15.18
C HIS A 244 -12.25 -1.09 13.92
N CYS A 245 -12.93 -1.35 12.81
CA CYS A 245 -12.61 -0.81 11.50
C CYS A 245 -13.81 -0.02 11.00
N SER A 246 -13.57 1.26 10.67
CA SER A 246 -14.57 2.14 10.09
C SER A 246 -14.33 2.30 8.60
N ASP A 247 -15.42 2.47 7.85
CA ASP A 247 -15.38 2.67 6.42
C ASP A 247 -14.73 4.02 6.07
N MET A 248 -13.77 4.03 5.16
CA MET A 248 -13.15 5.25 4.70
C MET A 248 -14.02 5.90 3.63
N ASP A 249 -14.72 6.99 3.97
CA ASP A 249 -15.52 7.71 3.00
C ASP A 249 -14.65 8.44 1.96
N GLU A 250 -14.39 7.80 0.82
CA GLU A 250 -13.53 8.36 -0.22
C GLU A 250 -14.13 9.60 -0.88
N CYS A 251 -15.47 9.71 -0.88
CA CYS A 251 -16.18 10.87 -1.39
C CYS A 251 -15.96 12.12 -0.53
N SER A 252 -15.85 11.94 0.79
CA SER A 252 -15.51 13.02 1.72
C SER A 252 -14.03 13.40 1.69
N LEU A 253 -13.15 12.48 1.29
CA LEU A 253 -11.70 12.71 1.23
C LEU A 253 -11.26 13.50 -0.02
N SER A 254 -11.98 13.38 -1.14
CA SER A 254 -11.59 14.03 -2.41
C SER A 254 -12.79 14.47 -3.24
N GLU A 255 -13.00 15.79 -3.33
CA GLU A 255 -14.05 16.39 -4.18
C GLU A 255 -13.87 16.12 -5.69
N PHE A 256 -12.65 15.76 -6.13
CA PHE A 256 -12.33 15.51 -7.54
C PHE A 256 -12.21 14.01 -7.88
N LEU A 257 -12.73 13.14 -7.00
CA LEU A 257 -12.64 11.69 -7.19
C LEU A 257 -13.47 11.21 -8.39
N CYS A 258 -14.66 11.77 -8.54
CA CYS A 258 -15.61 11.50 -9.63
C CYS A 258 -15.84 12.78 -10.44
N GLN A 259 -16.14 12.66 -11.73
CA GLN A 259 -16.47 13.83 -12.56
C GLN A 259 -17.81 14.46 -12.17
N HIS A 260 -18.75 13.67 -11.66
CA HIS A 260 -20.07 14.15 -11.26
C HIS A 260 -20.46 13.78 -9.83
N GLU A 261 -21.07 12.62 -9.62
CA GLU A 261 -21.58 12.20 -8.32
C GLU A 261 -20.72 11.04 -7.80
N CYS A 262 -20.32 11.14 -6.53
CA CYS A 262 -19.60 10.11 -5.81
C CYS A 262 -20.54 9.51 -4.77
N VAL A 263 -20.64 8.18 -4.75
CA VAL A 263 -21.44 7.45 -3.77
C VAL A 263 -20.53 6.54 -2.96
N ASN A 264 -20.41 6.84 -1.67
CA ASN A 264 -19.64 6.03 -0.74
C ASN A 264 -20.36 4.69 -0.46
N GLN A 265 -19.60 3.61 -0.38
CA GLN A 265 -20.08 2.27 -0.05
C GLN A 265 -19.12 1.59 0.94
N PRO A 266 -19.57 0.62 1.74
CA PRO A 266 -18.66 -0.06 2.66
C PRO A 266 -17.48 -0.73 1.94
N GLY A 267 -16.27 -0.23 2.17
CA GLY A 267 -14.98 -0.68 1.62
C GLY A 267 -14.65 -0.16 0.23
N THR A 268 -15.50 0.68 -0.37
CA THR A 268 -15.29 1.18 -1.72
C THR A 268 -16.19 2.37 -2.05
N TYR A 269 -16.04 2.93 -3.24
CA TYR A 269 -16.98 3.92 -3.75
C TYR A 269 -17.25 3.65 -5.23
N PHE A 270 -18.32 4.23 -5.74
CA PHE A 270 -18.54 4.28 -7.18
C PHE A 270 -18.97 5.67 -7.61
N CYS A 271 -18.62 6.01 -8.84
CA CYS A 271 -19.05 7.25 -9.47
C CYS A 271 -20.32 7.01 -10.29
N SER A 272 -21.28 7.92 -10.21
CA SER A 272 -22.48 7.96 -11.05
C SER A 272 -22.46 9.17 -11.97
N CYS A 273 -22.93 8.95 -13.19
CA CYS A 273 -23.12 10.00 -14.19
C CYS A 273 -24.59 10.45 -14.22
N PRO A 274 -24.86 11.72 -14.54
CA PRO A 274 -26.23 12.19 -14.65
C PRO A 274 -26.94 11.59 -15.88
N PRO A 275 -28.28 11.73 -15.97
CA PRO A 275 -29.02 11.36 -17.17
C PRO A 275 -28.43 11.99 -18.44
N GLY A 276 -28.35 11.20 -19.52
CA GLY A 276 -27.73 11.60 -20.80
C GLY A 276 -26.22 11.32 -20.88
N TYR A 277 -25.62 10.74 -19.83
CA TYR A 277 -24.21 10.38 -19.81
C TYR A 277 -24.00 8.91 -19.41
N ILE A 278 -22.90 8.33 -19.87
CA ILE A 278 -22.41 7.01 -19.47
C ILE A 278 -21.08 7.14 -18.74
N LEU A 279 -20.85 6.25 -17.77
CA LEU A 279 -19.57 6.14 -17.08
C LEU A 279 -18.56 5.44 -17.99
N LEU A 280 -17.38 6.02 -18.13
CA LEU A 280 -16.26 5.46 -18.90
C LEU A 280 -15.57 4.31 -18.14
N ASP A 281 -14.72 3.58 -18.85
CA ASP A 281 -13.95 2.43 -18.31
C ASP A 281 -13.02 2.79 -17.14
N ASP A 282 -12.75 4.08 -16.93
CA ASP A 282 -12.00 4.58 -15.78
C ASP A 282 -12.82 4.64 -14.48
N ASN A 283 -14.13 4.29 -14.55
CA ASN A 283 -15.11 4.34 -13.48
C ASN A 283 -15.22 5.72 -12.79
N ARG A 284 -14.83 6.80 -13.46
CA ARG A 284 -14.78 8.15 -12.87
C ARG A 284 -15.33 9.23 -13.80
N SER A 285 -15.08 9.08 -15.09
CA SER A 285 -15.40 10.10 -16.09
C SER A 285 -16.73 9.80 -16.77
N CYS A 286 -17.46 10.85 -17.11
CA CYS A 286 -18.75 10.81 -17.76
C CYS A 286 -18.62 11.24 -19.21
N GLN A 287 -19.12 10.40 -20.13
CA GLN A 287 -19.20 10.69 -21.54
C GLN A 287 -20.65 10.90 -21.96
N ASP A 288 -20.88 11.96 -22.73
CA ASP A 288 -22.18 12.28 -23.32
C ASP A 288 -22.67 11.15 -24.25
N ILE A 289 -23.94 10.79 -24.13
CA ILE A 289 -24.58 9.81 -25.02
C ILE A 289 -25.05 10.56 -26.25
N ASN A 290 -24.47 10.25 -27.41
CA ASN A 290 -24.96 10.84 -28.65
C ASN A 290 -26.29 10.18 -29.09
N GLU A 291 -27.43 10.71 -28.66
CA GLU A 291 -28.72 10.06 -28.98
C GLU A 291 -29.05 10.12 -30.46
N CYS A 292 -28.50 11.09 -31.20
CA CYS A 292 -28.66 11.21 -32.64
C CYS A 292 -27.94 10.10 -33.41
N GLU A 293 -26.77 9.66 -32.94
CA GLU A 293 -26.04 8.53 -33.54
C GLU A 293 -26.62 7.19 -33.13
N HIS A 294 -27.06 7.06 -31.87
CA HIS A 294 -27.63 5.82 -31.34
C HIS A 294 -29.08 5.59 -31.74
N GLY A 295 -29.76 6.59 -32.33
CA GLY A 295 -31.17 6.55 -32.67
C GLY A 295 -32.09 6.54 -31.45
N ASN A 296 -31.58 6.92 -30.27
CA ASN A 296 -32.34 6.99 -29.01
C ASN A 296 -33.01 8.35 -28.83
N HIS A 297 -33.67 8.85 -29.88
CA HIS A 297 -34.32 10.17 -29.87
C HIS A 297 -35.77 10.09 -30.31
N THR A 298 -36.59 11.02 -29.84
CA THR A 298 -38.02 11.09 -30.17
C THR A 298 -38.33 12.07 -31.31
N CYS A 299 -37.33 12.46 -32.10
CA CYS A 299 -37.51 13.41 -33.20
C CYS A 299 -38.38 12.83 -34.33
N ASN A 300 -39.26 13.68 -34.86
CA ASN A 300 -40.08 13.35 -36.02
C ASN A 300 -39.22 13.22 -37.29
N LEU A 301 -39.71 12.50 -38.31
CA LEU A 301 -39.00 12.33 -39.59
C LEU A 301 -38.72 13.65 -40.34
N GLN A 302 -39.44 14.73 -40.02
CA GLN A 302 -39.21 16.05 -40.60
C GLN A 302 -38.26 16.92 -39.79
N GLN A 303 -37.88 16.50 -38.58
CA GLN A 303 -37.01 17.23 -37.68
C GLN A 303 -35.58 16.72 -37.80
N THR A 304 -34.62 17.63 -37.62
CA THR A 304 -33.21 17.28 -37.54
C THR A 304 -32.84 17.04 -36.08
N CYS A 305 -32.25 15.89 -35.77
CA CYS A 305 -31.69 15.63 -34.44
C CYS A 305 -30.38 16.42 -34.27
N TYR A 306 -30.26 17.15 -33.17
CA TYR A 306 -29.07 17.88 -32.77
C TYR A 306 -28.62 17.37 -31.40
N ASN A 307 -27.41 16.82 -31.33
CA ASN A 307 -26.85 16.31 -30.08
C ASN A 307 -26.42 17.46 -29.17
N LEU A 308 -26.71 17.37 -27.88
CA LEU A 308 -26.32 18.32 -26.85
C LEU A 308 -25.63 17.58 -25.71
N GLN A 309 -24.79 18.27 -24.96
CA GLN A 309 -24.27 17.69 -23.73
C GLN A 309 -25.41 17.41 -22.74
N GLY A 310 -25.62 16.14 -22.42
CA GLY A 310 -26.66 15.63 -21.54
C GLY A 310 -28.02 15.41 -22.20
N GLY A 311 -28.11 15.39 -23.54
CA GLY A 311 -29.36 15.11 -24.22
C GLY A 311 -29.36 15.45 -25.70
N PHE A 312 -30.55 15.50 -26.30
CA PHE A 312 -30.71 15.88 -27.69
C PHE A 312 -31.80 16.93 -27.87
N LYS A 313 -31.79 17.54 -29.05
CA LYS A 313 -32.84 18.47 -29.47
C LYS A 313 -33.33 18.17 -30.88
N CYS A 314 -34.65 18.12 -31.01
CA CYS A 314 -35.31 18.02 -32.29
C CYS A 314 -35.53 19.41 -32.86
N ILE A 315 -34.78 19.73 -33.92
CA ILE A 315 -34.83 21.04 -34.57
C ILE A 315 -35.80 20.97 -35.74
N ASP A 316 -36.83 21.83 -35.69
CA ASP A 316 -37.78 21.96 -36.78
C ASP A 316 -37.14 22.54 -38.05
N PRO A 317 -37.59 22.10 -39.24
CA PRO A 317 -37.14 22.64 -40.50
C PRO A 317 -37.53 24.11 -40.60
N ILE A 318 -36.62 24.93 -41.14
CA ILE A 318 -36.81 26.38 -41.19
C ILE A 318 -37.96 26.73 -42.14
N ARG A 319 -38.87 27.55 -41.63
CA ARG A 319 -39.97 28.16 -42.36
C ARG A 319 -39.73 29.66 -42.43
N CYS A 320 -39.63 30.18 -43.65
CA CYS A 320 -39.52 31.62 -43.86
C CYS A 320 -40.91 32.23 -43.77
N GLU A 321 -41.10 33.21 -42.89
CA GLU A 321 -42.33 33.98 -42.80
C GLU A 321 -42.42 34.96 -43.97
N GLU A 322 -43.62 35.22 -44.49
CA GLU A 322 -43.82 36.26 -45.50
C GLU A 322 -43.32 37.62 -44.97
N PRO A 323 -42.55 38.41 -45.76
CA PRO A 323 -42.32 38.33 -47.20
C PRO A 323 -41.07 37.54 -47.64
N TYR A 324 -40.44 36.77 -46.75
CA TYR A 324 -39.20 36.05 -47.05
C TYR A 324 -39.44 34.75 -47.82
N LEU A 325 -38.56 34.49 -48.80
CA LEU A 325 -38.52 33.24 -49.55
C LEU A 325 -37.34 32.39 -49.10
N ARG A 326 -37.55 31.07 -48.97
CA ARG A 326 -36.49 30.10 -48.65
C ARG A 326 -35.60 29.89 -49.87
N ILE A 327 -34.31 30.18 -49.74
CA ILE A 327 -33.32 29.97 -50.80
C ILE A 327 -32.48 28.72 -50.56
N SER A 328 -32.20 28.39 -49.30
CA SER A 328 -31.53 27.16 -48.91
C SER A 328 -32.08 26.71 -47.56
N ASP A 329 -31.65 25.55 -47.07
CA ASP A 329 -32.15 24.97 -45.82
C ASP A 329 -32.09 25.95 -44.64
N ASN A 330 -31.00 26.71 -44.55
CA ASN A 330 -30.78 27.63 -43.44
C ASN A 330 -30.84 29.11 -43.84
N ARG A 331 -31.36 29.47 -45.02
CA ARG A 331 -31.32 30.85 -45.52
C ARG A 331 -32.64 31.29 -46.14
N CYS A 332 -33.17 32.37 -45.60
CA CYS A 332 -34.29 33.12 -46.14
C CYS A 332 -33.79 34.41 -46.78
N MET A 333 -34.42 34.85 -47.87
CA MET A 333 -34.10 36.10 -48.55
C MET A 333 -35.37 36.89 -48.83
N CYS A 334 -35.27 38.20 -48.69
CA CYS A 334 -36.31 39.14 -49.05
C CYS A 334 -36.08 39.62 -50.50
N PRO A 335 -37.01 39.35 -51.44
CA PRO A 335 -36.86 39.81 -52.82
C PRO A 335 -36.96 41.33 -52.93
N ALA A 336 -36.05 41.96 -53.69
CA ALA A 336 -36.03 43.42 -53.86
C ALA A 336 -37.30 43.97 -54.54
N GLU A 337 -37.99 43.15 -55.33
CA GLU A 337 -39.22 43.49 -56.03
C GLU A 337 -40.45 43.54 -55.10
N ASN A 338 -40.37 42.90 -53.92
CA ASN A 338 -41.47 42.85 -52.98
C ASN A 338 -41.50 44.14 -52.12
N PRO A 339 -42.58 44.94 -52.15
CA PRO A 339 -42.68 46.16 -51.36
C PRO A 339 -42.51 45.94 -49.85
N GLY A 340 -42.91 44.76 -49.34
CA GLY A 340 -42.74 44.38 -47.94
C GLY A 340 -41.28 44.21 -47.51
N CYS A 341 -40.35 44.14 -48.45
CA CYS A 341 -38.92 43.95 -48.19
C CYS A 341 -38.12 45.25 -48.07
N ARG A 342 -38.73 46.42 -48.33
CA ARG A 342 -38.01 47.70 -48.43
C ARG A 342 -37.18 48.06 -47.19
N ASP A 343 -37.75 47.82 -46.01
CA ASP A 343 -37.12 48.13 -44.71
C ASP A 343 -36.71 46.86 -43.94
N GLN A 344 -36.76 45.70 -44.60
CA GLN A 344 -36.43 44.42 -43.99
C GLN A 344 -34.99 44.01 -44.31
N PRO A 345 -34.32 43.22 -43.45
CA PRO A 345 -33.05 42.61 -43.77
C PRO A 345 -33.12 41.81 -45.08
N PHE A 346 -32.12 41.96 -45.95
CA PHE A 346 -32.06 41.26 -47.23
C PHE A 346 -32.02 39.75 -47.07
N THR A 347 -31.31 39.26 -46.06
CA THR A 347 -31.19 37.84 -45.78
C THR A 347 -31.29 37.56 -44.29
N ILE A 348 -31.89 36.41 -43.96
CA ILE A 348 -31.87 35.82 -42.62
C ILE A 348 -31.18 34.47 -42.74
N LEU A 349 -30.05 34.33 -42.06
CA LEU A 349 -29.28 33.08 -41.95
C LEU A 349 -29.54 32.46 -40.58
N TYR A 350 -30.00 31.22 -40.55
CA TYR A 350 -30.22 30.50 -39.31
C TYR A 350 -28.97 29.70 -38.94
N ARG A 351 -28.54 29.80 -37.69
CA ARG A 351 -27.45 29.01 -37.14
C ARG A 351 -27.84 28.47 -35.78
N ASP A 352 -27.44 27.22 -35.56
CA ASP A 352 -27.61 26.49 -34.31
C ASP A 352 -26.24 26.32 -33.69
N MET A 353 -26.15 26.47 -32.37
CA MET A 353 -24.96 26.16 -31.59
C MET A 353 -25.35 25.76 -30.18
N ASP A 354 -24.44 25.09 -29.49
CA ASP A 354 -24.57 24.70 -28.10
C ASP A 354 -23.54 25.38 -27.21
N VAL A 355 -23.90 25.59 -25.95
CA VAL A 355 -23.02 26.14 -24.92
C VAL A 355 -23.21 25.36 -23.63
N VAL A 356 -22.11 25.05 -22.96
CA VAL A 356 -22.12 24.33 -21.69
C VAL A 356 -22.69 25.20 -20.56
N SER A 357 -23.54 24.64 -19.69
CA SER A 357 -24.13 25.31 -18.54
C SER A 357 -23.06 25.92 -17.64
N GLY A 358 -23.25 27.17 -17.18
CA GLY A 358 -22.33 27.79 -16.24
C GLY A 358 -20.91 28.02 -16.78
N ARG A 359 -20.71 27.96 -18.10
CA ARG A 359 -19.42 28.22 -18.75
C ARG A 359 -18.78 29.52 -18.24
N SER A 360 -17.48 29.47 -18.02
CA SER A 360 -16.69 30.62 -17.56
C SER A 360 -16.78 31.81 -18.52
N VAL A 361 -16.80 33.01 -17.95
CA VAL A 361 -16.92 34.28 -18.68
C VAL A 361 -15.78 35.25 -18.31
N PRO A 362 -15.37 36.16 -19.21
CA PRO A 362 -15.91 36.38 -20.56
C PRO A 362 -15.49 35.27 -21.54
N ALA A 363 -16.41 34.88 -22.44
CA ALA A 363 -16.13 33.86 -23.46
C ALA A 363 -16.58 34.32 -24.84
N ASP A 364 -15.67 34.18 -25.81
CA ASP A 364 -15.96 34.35 -27.23
C ASP A 364 -16.70 33.09 -27.72
N ILE A 365 -17.96 33.24 -28.16
CA ILE A 365 -18.83 32.08 -28.45
C ILE A 365 -19.25 31.98 -29.91
N PHE A 366 -19.24 33.08 -30.66
CA PHE A 366 -19.62 33.09 -32.07
C PHE A 366 -18.91 34.22 -32.81
N GLN A 367 -18.36 33.96 -33.99
CA GLN A 367 -17.75 34.98 -34.82
C GLN A 367 -18.53 35.15 -36.12
N MET A 368 -18.88 36.39 -36.45
CA MET A 368 -19.49 36.76 -37.72
C MET A 368 -18.49 37.50 -38.59
N GLN A 369 -18.52 37.20 -39.90
CA GLN A 369 -17.63 37.79 -40.89
C GLN A 369 -18.37 38.06 -42.20
N ALA A 370 -18.14 39.23 -42.78
CA ALA A 370 -18.65 39.58 -44.10
C ALA A 370 -17.85 38.83 -45.19
N THR A 371 -18.54 38.23 -46.15
CA THR A 371 -17.94 37.41 -47.22
C THR A 371 -17.36 38.22 -48.38
N THR A 372 -17.91 39.41 -48.64
CA THR A 372 -17.53 40.24 -49.79
C THR A 372 -17.06 41.59 -49.31
N ARG A 373 -15.82 41.98 -49.63
CA ARG A 373 -15.29 43.33 -49.40
C ARG A 373 -15.60 44.20 -50.61
N TYR A 374 -16.69 44.97 -50.55
CA TYR A 374 -16.91 46.00 -51.56
C TYR A 374 -15.91 47.15 -51.33
N PRO A 375 -15.22 47.64 -52.36
CA PRO A 375 -14.38 48.83 -52.23
C PRO A 375 -15.21 50.01 -51.69
N GLY A 376 -14.74 50.62 -50.59
CA GLY A 376 -15.44 51.73 -49.94
C GLY A 376 -16.62 51.35 -49.04
N ALA A 377 -16.93 50.06 -48.86
CA ALA A 377 -17.93 49.63 -47.90
C ALA A 377 -17.34 49.40 -46.51
N TYR A 378 -18.11 49.76 -45.47
CA TYR A 378 -17.84 49.40 -44.09
C TYR A 378 -19.03 48.66 -43.49
N TYR A 379 -18.77 47.88 -42.45
CA TYR A 379 -19.71 46.95 -41.84
C TYR A 379 -19.92 47.32 -40.37
N ILE A 380 -21.18 47.38 -39.95
CA ILE A 380 -21.57 47.58 -38.56
C ILE A 380 -22.20 46.28 -38.09
N PHE A 381 -21.76 45.79 -36.93
CA PHE A 381 -22.26 44.56 -36.33
C PHE A 381 -22.93 44.89 -35.00
N GLN A 382 -24.17 44.44 -34.82
CA GLN A 382 -24.94 44.71 -33.61
C GLN A 382 -25.86 43.55 -33.25
N ILE A 383 -26.25 43.46 -31.99
CA ILE A 383 -27.31 42.58 -31.54
C ILE A 383 -28.64 43.31 -31.75
N LYS A 384 -29.51 42.77 -32.60
CA LYS A 384 -30.81 43.37 -32.96
C LYS A 384 -31.90 43.05 -31.95
N SER A 385 -31.97 41.80 -31.48
CA SER A 385 -32.95 41.32 -30.50
C SER A 385 -32.47 40.06 -29.77
N GLY A 386 -33.14 39.69 -28.67
CA GLY A 386 -32.88 38.45 -27.94
C GLY A 386 -31.85 38.53 -26.82
N ASN A 387 -31.37 39.74 -26.50
CA ASN A 387 -30.39 40.01 -25.45
C ASN A 387 -30.97 40.86 -24.31
N GLU A 388 -32.22 40.60 -23.94
CA GLU A 388 -32.93 41.31 -22.88
C GLU A 388 -32.23 41.14 -21.52
N GLY A 389 -31.60 39.98 -21.30
CA GLY A 389 -30.81 39.67 -20.11
C GLY A 389 -29.44 40.35 -20.02
N ARG A 390 -29.00 41.05 -21.08
CA ARG A 390 -27.65 41.63 -21.22
C ARG A 390 -26.54 40.62 -20.91
N GLU A 391 -26.75 39.38 -21.36
CA GLU A 391 -25.83 38.26 -21.18
C GLU A 391 -24.71 38.29 -22.24
N PHE A 392 -24.95 38.99 -23.36
CA PHE A 392 -24.05 39.07 -24.49
C PHE A 392 -23.69 40.52 -24.86
N TYR A 393 -22.54 40.71 -25.49
CA TYR A 393 -22.26 41.93 -26.25
C TYR A 393 -21.52 41.61 -27.55
N MET A 394 -21.62 42.53 -28.51
CA MET A 394 -20.92 42.42 -29.78
C MET A 394 -19.60 43.18 -29.72
N ARG A 395 -18.48 42.49 -29.95
CA ARG A 395 -17.14 43.08 -30.02
C ARG A 395 -16.67 43.12 -31.46
N GLN A 396 -16.40 44.32 -31.99
CA GLN A 396 -15.79 44.44 -33.31
C GLN A 396 -14.33 43.99 -33.25
N THR A 397 -13.98 42.95 -34.01
CA THR A 397 -12.63 42.36 -34.03
C THR A 397 -11.83 42.78 -35.26
N GLY A 398 -12.51 43.28 -36.28
CA GLY A 398 -11.86 43.75 -37.51
C GLY A 398 -12.80 44.59 -38.37
N PRO A 399 -12.31 45.05 -39.54
CA PRO A 399 -13.11 45.86 -40.46
C PRO A 399 -14.29 45.10 -41.08
N ILE A 400 -14.22 43.76 -41.10
CA ILE A 400 -15.23 42.88 -41.69
C ILE A 400 -15.68 41.77 -40.74
N SER A 401 -15.27 41.81 -39.46
CA SER A 401 -15.56 40.76 -38.50
C SER A 401 -15.88 41.30 -37.11
N ALA A 402 -16.75 40.58 -36.42
CA ALA A 402 -17.09 40.84 -35.03
C ALA A 402 -17.37 39.53 -34.31
N THR A 403 -17.10 39.51 -33.01
CA THR A 403 -17.30 38.34 -32.14
C THR A 403 -18.39 38.64 -31.12
N LEU A 404 -19.33 37.71 -30.98
CA LEU A 404 -20.31 37.68 -29.91
C LEU A 404 -19.62 37.12 -28.66
N VAL A 405 -19.65 37.92 -27.60
CA VAL A 405 -18.98 37.60 -26.34
C VAL A 405 -20.02 37.45 -25.24
N MET A 406 -19.99 36.32 -24.55
CA MET A 406 -20.77 36.06 -23.36
C MET A 406 -20.11 36.73 -22.15
N THR A 407 -20.89 37.48 -21.38
CA THR A 407 -20.42 38.28 -20.23
C THR A 407 -20.93 37.79 -18.90
N ARG A 408 -21.96 36.93 -18.92
CA ARG A 408 -22.56 36.33 -17.73
C ARG A 408 -22.70 34.83 -17.95
N PRO A 409 -22.38 34.00 -16.95
CA PRO A 409 -22.59 32.57 -17.07
C PRO A 409 -24.09 32.29 -17.16
N ILE A 410 -24.48 31.45 -18.10
CA ILE A 410 -25.88 31.09 -18.33
C ILE A 410 -26.10 29.68 -17.79
N LYS A 411 -27.06 29.53 -16.89
CA LYS A 411 -27.48 28.22 -16.40
C LYS A 411 -28.52 27.65 -17.34
N GLY A 412 -28.30 26.43 -17.82
CA GLY A 412 -29.30 25.67 -18.57
C GLY A 412 -30.16 24.78 -17.67
N PRO A 413 -31.04 23.95 -18.27
CA PRO A 413 -31.30 23.89 -19.70
C PRO A 413 -32.09 25.13 -20.16
N ARG A 414 -31.62 25.82 -21.20
CA ARG A 414 -32.27 27.03 -21.72
C ARG A 414 -31.97 27.23 -23.20
N ASP A 415 -33.00 27.68 -23.91
CA ASP A 415 -32.89 28.08 -25.31
C ASP A 415 -32.85 29.59 -25.43
N ILE A 416 -31.91 30.09 -26.23
CA ILE A 416 -31.75 31.51 -26.47
C ILE A 416 -31.72 31.74 -27.98
N GLN A 417 -32.54 32.69 -28.45
CA GLN A 417 -32.51 33.13 -29.84
C GLN A 417 -31.99 34.57 -29.90
N LEU A 418 -30.89 34.78 -30.59
CA LEU A 418 -30.29 36.09 -30.85
C LEU A 418 -30.38 36.43 -32.32
N ASP A 419 -30.88 37.62 -32.66
CA ASP A 419 -30.76 38.14 -34.01
C ASP A 419 -29.52 39.07 -34.05
N LEU A 420 -28.48 38.63 -34.75
CA LEU A 420 -27.25 39.40 -34.96
C LEU A 420 -27.33 40.09 -36.33
N GLU A 421 -27.30 41.41 -36.34
CA GLU A 421 -27.45 42.19 -37.57
C GLU A 421 -26.09 42.71 -38.05
N MET A 422 -25.81 42.44 -39.32
CA MET A 422 -24.72 43.04 -40.07
C MET A 422 -25.29 44.09 -41.02
N ILE A 423 -24.96 45.35 -40.79
CA ILE A 423 -25.33 46.46 -41.68
C ILE A 423 -24.15 46.73 -42.61
N THR A 424 -24.39 46.67 -43.91
CA THR A 424 -23.43 47.06 -44.94
C THR A 424 -23.75 48.47 -45.42
N VAL A 425 -22.77 49.36 -45.34
CA VAL A 425 -22.90 50.74 -45.84
C VAL A 425 -21.83 50.97 -46.89
N ASN A 426 -22.23 51.36 -48.09
CA ASN A 426 -21.33 51.80 -49.16
C ASN A 426 -21.70 53.23 -49.58
N THR A 427 -20.83 54.18 -49.27
CA THR A 427 -21.04 55.60 -49.54
C THR A 427 -20.83 55.97 -51.01
N VAL A 428 -20.07 55.16 -51.76
CA VAL A 428 -19.77 55.40 -53.18
C VAL A 428 -21.02 55.21 -54.05
N ILE A 429 -21.81 54.17 -53.74
CA ILE A 429 -23.03 53.82 -54.49
C ILE A 429 -24.32 54.16 -53.71
N ASN A 430 -24.21 54.91 -52.61
CA ASN A 430 -25.32 55.24 -51.71
C ASN A 430 -26.17 54.01 -51.31
N PHE A 431 -25.51 52.90 -50.99
CA PHE A 431 -26.15 51.65 -50.64
C PHE A 431 -26.10 51.44 -49.13
N ARG A 432 -27.26 51.10 -48.54
CA ARG A 432 -27.37 50.65 -47.16
C ARG A 432 -28.25 49.41 -47.13
N GLY A 433 -27.71 48.34 -46.56
CA GLY A 433 -28.38 47.05 -46.44
C GLY A 433 -28.15 46.43 -45.08
N SER A 434 -29.02 45.52 -44.66
CA SER A 434 -28.74 44.65 -43.52
C SER A 434 -29.00 43.19 -43.83
N SER A 435 -28.23 42.32 -43.17
CA SER A 435 -28.41 40.87 -43.15
C SER A 435 -28.41 40.43 -41.69
N VAL A 436 -29.28 39.49 -41.34
CA VAL A 436 -29.42 39.00 -39.97
C VAL A 436 -28.96 37.55 -39.90
N ILE A 437 -28.19 37.22 -38.86
CA ILE A 437 -27.96 35.84 -38.42
C ILE A 437 -28.87 35.60 -37.23
N ARG A 438 -29.85 34.73 -37.39
CA ARG A 438 -30.70 34.23 -36.30
C ARG A 438 -29.99 33.04 -35.66
N LEU A 439 -29.32 33.30 -34.55
CA LEU A 439 -28.53 32.33 -33.80
C LEU A 439 -29.40 31.72 -32.70
N ARG A 440 -29.61 30.41 -32.76
CA ARG A 440 -30.26 29.62 -31.70
C ARG A 440 -29.16 28.95 -30.89
N ILE A 441 -29.06 29.33 -29.62
CA ILE A 441 -28.09 28.81 -28.66
C ILE A 441 -28.84 27.88 -27.72
N TYR A 442 -28.39 26.63 -27.65
CA TYR A 442 -28.91 25.62 -26.75
C TYR A 442 -27.95 25.45 -25.58
N VAL A 443 -28.38 25.85 -24.38
CA VAL A 443 -27.56 25.72 -23.18
C VAL A 443 -27.81 24.35 -22.56
N SER A 444 -26.75 23.56 -22.41
CA SER A 444 -26.82 22.22 -21.81
C SER A 444 -27.36 22.27 -20.38
N GLN A 445 -27.83 21.14 -19.87
CA GLN A 445 -28.29 21.04 -18.49
C GLN A 445 -27.11 21.10 -17.50
N TYR A 446 -26.00 20.43 -17.83
CA TYR A 446 -24.85 20.24 -16.95
C TYR A 446 -23.61 21.03 -17.38
N PRO A 447 -22.69 21.34 -16.43
CA PRO A 447 -21.57 22.25 -16.69
C PRO A 447 -20.27 21.61 -17.23
N PHE A 448 -20.25 20.30 -17.49
CA PHE A 448 -19.03 19.54 -17.78
C PHE A 448 -19.08 18.78 -19.12
#